data_AF-A0A507CFW9-F1
#
_entry.id   AF-A0A507CFW9-F1
#
_cell.length_a   1.000
_cell.length_b   1.000
_cell.length_c   1.000
_cell.angle_alpha   90.00
_cell.angle_beta   90.00
_cell.angle_gamma   90.00
#
_symmetry.space_group_name_H-M   'P 1'
#
loop_
_entity.id
_entity.type
_entity.pdbx_description
1 polymer ?
#
loop_
_entity_poly.entity_id
_entity_poly.type
_entity_poly.pdbx_seq_one_letter_code
_entity_poly.pdbx_strand_id
1 'polypeptide(L)'
;MASAIRNVYLHRTADRDGPCWVCSKTSAACLTNEQGDWFFVCVNHLSDASFCTSLDPPVPIPTKSPLNASMPKSKGKSTSKDPATAHANVTASTESSPAHPSPPKPTGPKGFALKSSFMFLRENEKKKKAERIAANQVKSLLPSVPRR
;
A
#
# COMPACT_ATOMS: atom_id res chain seq x y z
N MET A 1 -21.00 7.30 18.12
CA MET A 1 -19.64 6.91 18.56
C MET A 1 -18.83 6.60 17.30
N ALA A 2 -17.81 7.40 16.97
CA ALA A 2 -16.95 7.10 15.83
C ALA A 2 -16.02 5.94 16.21
N SER A 3 -16.21 4.78 15.59
CA SER A 3 -15.33 3.62 15.81
C SER A 3 -13.93 3.90 15.27
N ALA A 4 -12.91 3.68 16.11
CA ALA A 4 -11.52 3.81 15.71
C ALA A 4 -11.20 2.84 14.57
N ILE A 5 -10.54 3.35 13.51
CA ILE A 5 -10.21 2.58 12.32
C ILE A 5 -9.17 1.50 12.68
N ARG A 6 -9.37 0.25 12.27
CA ARG A 6 -8.32 -0.79 12.37
C ARG A 6 -7.29 -0.58 11.27
N ASN A 7 -6.00 -0.60 11.60
CA ASN A 7 -4.96 -0.47 10.57
C ASN A 7 -4.60 -1.81 9.90
N VAL A 8 -5.62 -2.57 9.50
CA VAL A 8 -5.47 -3.84 8.79
C VAL A 8 -6.40 -3.81 7.60
N TYR A 9 -5.81 -3.97 6.42
CA TYR A 9 -6.49 -3.92 5.14
C TYR A 9 -6.21 -5.19 4.35
N LEU A 10 -7.23 -5.67 3.65
CA LEU A 10 -7.12 -6.77 2.72
C LEU A 10 -7.06 -6.23 1.31
N HIS A 11 -6.08 -6.69 0.54
CA HIS A 11 -6.03 -6.39 -0.89
C HIS A 11 -7.09 -7.19 -1.64
N ARG A 12 -7.90 -6.47 -2.42
CA ARG A 12 -8.91 -7.00 -3.33
C ARG A 12 -8.79 -6.31 -4.68
N THR A 13 -9.38 -6.93 -5.68
CA THR A 13 -9.57 -6.33 -7.00
C THR A 13 -11.04 -5.97 -7.13
N ALA A 14 -11.32 -4.69 -7.41
CA ALA A 14 -12.66 -4.18 -7.63
C ALA A 14 -13.12 -4.47 -9.06
N ASP A 15 -14.45 -4.54 -9.26
CA ASP A 15 -15.06 -4.67 -10.57
C ASP A 15 -14.90 -3.41 -11.44
N ARG A 16 -14.82 -2.24 -10.78
CA ARG A 16 -14.70 -0.93 -11.43
C ARG A 16 -13.37 -0.31 -11.05
N ASP A 17 -12.64 0.19 -12.05
CA ASP A 17 -11.44 0.99 -11.81
C ASP A 17 -11.79 2.31 -11.13
N GLY A 18 -10.93 2.73 -10.21
CA GLY A 18 -11.05 4.02 -9.53
C GLY A 18 -9.70 4.71 -9.37
N PRO A 19 -9.70 6.01 -8.99
CA PRO A 19 -8.46 6.76 -8.80
C PRO A 19 -7.75 6.30 -7.53
N CYS A 20 -6.46 5.98 -7.65
CA CYS A 20 -5.61 5.66 -6.52
C CYS A 20 -5.60 6.84 -5.52
N TRP A 21 -5.78 6.55 -4.24
CA TRP A 21 -5.84 7.58 -3.21
C TRP A 21 -4.55 8.40 -3.07
N VAL A 22 -3.40 7.84 -3.46
CA VAL A 22 -2.08 8.48 -3.30
C VAL A 22 -1.65 9.28 -4.53
N CYS A 23 -1.80 8.74 -5.75
CA CYS A 23 -1.39 9.42 -7.00
C CYS A 23 -2.52 9.73 -7.98
N SER A 24 -3.76 9.39 -7.64
CA SER A 24 -4.94 9.59 -8.49
C SER A 24 -4.92 8.86 -9.85
N LYS A 25 -3.92 8.02 -10.11
CA LYS A 25 -3.90 7.13 -11.29
C LYS A 25 -4.98 6.06 -11.15
N THR A 26 -5.65 5.73 -12.26
CA THR A 26 -6.70 4.70 -12.28
C THR A 26 -6.13 3.31 -11.98
N SER A 27 -6.81 2.58 -11.11
CA SER A 27 -6.45 1.21 -10.74
C SER A 27 -7.66 0.41 -10.26
N ALA A 28 -7.74 -0.87 -10.63
CA ALA A 28 -8.71 -1.83 -10.09
C ALA A 28 -8.36 -2.36 -8.70
N ALA A 29 -7.11 -2.18 -8.24
CA ALA A 29 -6.69 -2.66 -6.93
C ALA A 29 -7.26 -1.78 -5.81
N CYS A 30 -7.83 -2.42 -4.79
CA CYS A 30 -8.44 -1.76 -3.65
C CYS A 30 -8.05 -2.43 -2.33
N LEU A 31 -7.98 -1.60 -1.28
CA LEU A 31 -7.76 -2.03 0.09
C LEU A 31 -9.08 -1.89 0.84
N THR A 32 -9.52 -2.98 1.48
CA THR A 32 -10.74 -3.00 2.29
C THR A 32 -10.45 -3.36 3.73
N ASN A 33 -11.13 -2.68 4.64
CA ASN A 33 -11.13 -2.95 6.07
C ASN A 33 -12.45 -3.62 6.46
N GLU A 34 -12.42 -4.40 7.54
CA GLU A 34 -13.62 -5.00 8.14
C GLU A 34 -14.61 -3.95 8.66
N GLN A 35 -14.13 -2.75 8.98
CA GLN A 35 -14.97 -1.65 9.46
C GLN A 35 -15.67 -0.85 8.34
N GLY A 36 -15.71 -1.38 7.11
CA GLY A 36 -16.36 -0.73 5.97
C GLY A 36 -15.57 0.44 5.38
N ASP A 37 -14.31 0.60 5.78
CA ASP A 37 -13.40 1.58 5.20
C ASP A 37 -12.68 0.95 4.00
N TRP A 38 -12.82 1.53 2.81
CA TRP A 38 -12.18 1.02 1.60
C TRP A 38 -11.71 2.16 0.71
N PHE A 39 -10.72 1.88 -0.14
CA PHE A 39 -10.17 2.85 -1.10
C PHE A 39 -9.31 2.16 -2.17
N PHE A 40 -9.10 2.86 -3.28
CA PHE A 40 -8.28 2.38 -4.40
C PHE A 40 -6.80 2.68 -4.18
N VAL A 41 -5.95 1.72 -4.55
CA VAL A 41 -4.48 1.84 -4.50
C VAL A 41 -3.88 1.12 -5.68
N CYS A 42 -2.99 1.77 -6.42
CA CYS A 42 -2.28 1.12 -7.51
C CYS A 42 -1.17 0.19 -6.99
N VAL A 43 -0.80 -0.81 -7.79
CA VAL A 43 0.21 -1.82 -7.42
C VAL A 43 1.56 -1.20 -7.04
N ASN A 44 1.93 -0.09 -7.69
CA ASN A 44 3.16 0.64 -7.39
C ASN A 44 3.22 1.14 -5.93
N HIS A 45 2.10 1.59 -5.38
CA HIS A 45 2.03 2.01 -3.98
C HIS A 45 1.82 0.84 -3.02
N LEU A 46 1.19 -0.25 -3.46
CA LEU A 46 1.11 -1.48 -2.65
C LEU A 46 2.49 -2.12 -2.45
N SER A 47 3.41 -1.98 -3.40
CA SER A 47 4.80 -2.42 -3.26
C SER A 47 5.69 -1.44 -2.49
N ASP A 48 5.21 -0.23 -2.22
CA ASP A 48 6.00 0.82 -1.60
C ASP A 48 6.01 0.69 -0.07
N ALA A 49 7.20 0.52 0.51
CA ALA A 49 7.40 0.33 1.94
C ALA A 49 7.12 1.59 2.78
N SER A 50 7.07 2.78 2.17
CA SER A 50 6.68 4.01 2.86
C SER A 50 5.16 4.12 3.01
N PHE A 51 4.41 3.47 2.12
CA PHE A 51 2.95 3.48 2.11
C PHE A 51 2.34 2.39 3.00
N CYS A 52 2.68 1.13 2.74
CA CYS A 52 2.13 -0.01 3.48
C CYS A 52 3.16 -1.09 3.79
N THR A 53 2.94 -1.77 4.91
CA THR A 53 3.67 -2.97 5.30
C THR A 53 2.81 -4.19 5.04
N SER A 54 3.31 -5.14 4.25
CA SER A 54 2.65 -6.44 4.06
C SER A 54 2.59 -7.18 5.39
N LEU A 55 1.37 -7.44 5.86
CA LEU A 55 1.07 -8.34 6.96
C LEU A 55 0.88 -9.73 6.35
N ASP A 56 1.97 -10.35 5.90
CA ASP A 56 1.89 -11.78 5.58
C ASP A 56 1.54 -12.53 6.87
N PRO A 57 0.63 -13.51 6.86
CA PRO A 57 0.49 -14.38 8.03
C PRO A 57 1.86 -14.99 8.32
N PRO A 58 2.35 -14.99 9.58
CA PRO A 58 3.59 -15.66 9.89
C PRO A 58 3.41 -17.15 9.56
N VAL A 59 3.95 -17.58 8.42
CA VAL A 59 4.29 -18.99 8.24
C VAL A 59 5.17 -19.33 9.45
N PRO A 60 4.82 -20.32 10.29
CA PRO A 60 5.70 -20.73 11.37
C PRO A 60 6.94 -21.32 10.70
N ILE A 61 8.00 -20.52 10.62
CA ILE A 61 9.33 -21.00 10.27
C ILE A 61 9.91 -21.51 11.59
N PRO A 62 10.00 -22.83 11.83
CA PRO A 62 10.85 -23.27 12.91
C PRO A 62 12.30 -23.02 12.47
N THR A 63 13.11 -22.51 13.41
CA THR A 63 14.50 -22.93 13.62
C THR A 63 15.61 -21.90 13.27
N LYS A 64 16.13 -21.30 14.36
CA LYS A 64 17.53 -20.96 14.67
C LYS A 64 18.16 -19.69 14.07
N SER A 65 18.22 -18.65 14.91
CA SER A 65 19.33 -17.68 14.97
C SER A 65 20.69 -18.41 15.12
N PRO A 66 21.81 -17.82 14.67
CA PRO A 66 22.49 -16.85 15.53
C PRO A 66 23.14 -15.64 14.82
N LEU A 67 23.13 -14.53 15.55
CA LEU A 67 24.19 -13.51 15.71
C LEU A 67 25.39 -13.59 14.75
N ASN A 68 25.58 -12.57 13.89
CA ASN A 68 26.78 -11.73 13.81
C ASN A 68 26.62 -10.71 12.66
N ALA A 69 26.81 -9.42 12.93
CA ALA A 69 27.45 -8.47 12.00
C ALA A 69 27.38 -7.05 12.57
N SER A 70 28.49 -6.64 13.17
CA SER A 70 28.84 -5.27 13.54
C SER A 70 28.60 -4.28 12.40
N MET A 71 27.98 -3.14 12.75
CA MET A 71 28.00 -1.90 11.94
C MET A 71 29.45 -1.42 11.75
N PRO A 72 29.74 -0.71 10.64
CA PRO A 72 29.98 0.71 10.81
C PRO A 72 29.24 1.62 9.81
N LYS A 73 29.03 2.83 10.31
CA LYS A 73 28.29 3.96 9.76
C LYS A 73 29.20 4.75 8.82
N SER A 74 28.73 5.18 7.64
CA SER A 74 29.43 6.19 6.81
C SER A 74 28.44 6.92 5.89
N LYS A 75 28.70 8.21 5.70
CA LYS A 75 27.85 9.28 5.16
C LYS A 75 28.67 10.04 4.10
N GLY A 76 28.04 10.49 3.00
CA GLY A 76 28.62 11.38 1.95
C GLY A 76 28.55 10.74 0.55
N LYS A 77 27.85 11.27 -0.47
CA LYS A 77 27.91 12.55 -1.25
C LYS A 77 28.98 12.53 -2.37
N SER A 78 28.61 13.13 -3.52
CA SER A 78 29.35 13.47 -4.78
C SER A 78 29.43 12.35 -5.86
N THR A 79 28.73 12.40 -7.00
CA THR A 79 28.88 13.18 -8.28
C THR A 79 30.07 12.80 -9.18
N SER A 80 29.78 12.14 -10.33
CA SER A 80 30.09 12.58 -11.72
C SER A 80 30.56 11.48 -12.70
N LYS A 81 29.97 11.51 -13.91
CA LYS A 81 30.55 11.34 -15.28
C LYS A 81 30.83 9.95 -15.90
N ASP A 82 30.11 9.70 -17.00
CA ASP A 82 30.37 8.76 -18.11
C ASP A 82 31.73 9.02 -18.83
N PRO A 83 32.32 8.08 -19.62
CA PRO A 83 31.82 7.70 -20.96
C PRO A 83 31.99 6.24 -21.46
N ALA A 84 31.14 5.89 -22.44
CA ALA A 84 31.19 4.88 -23.53
C ALA A 84 32.33 3.84 -23.65
N THR A 85 32.00 2.59 -24.04
CA THR A 85 32.23 1.99 -25.39
C THR A 85 31.79 0.50 -25.41
N ALA A 86 31.47 -0.01 -26.60
CA ALA A 86 30.65 -1.19 -26.94
C ALA A 86 31.39 -2.55 -27.08
N HIS A 87 30.65 -3.54 -27.63
CA HIS A 87 31.01 -4.87 -28.18
C HIS A 87 31.00 -6.03 -27.15
N ALA A 88 30.51 -7.26 -27.40
CA ALA A 88 29.94 -7.93 -28.58
C ALA A 88 29.08 -9.14 -28.16
N ASN A 89 28.20 -9.52 -29.10
CA ASN A 89 27.28 -10.66 -29.15
C ASN A 89 27.99 -11.95 -29.63
N VAL A 90 27.82 -13.12 -28.98
CA VAL A 90 28.00 -14.46 -29.58
C VAL A 90 27.18 -15.56 -28.85
N THR A 91 26.17 -16.11 -29.56
CA THR A 91 25.61 -17.50 -29.61
C THR A 91 25.28 -18.28 -28.32
N ALA A 92 24.04 -18.73 -28.08
CA ALA A 92 23.22 -19.77 -28.74
C ALA A 92 23.35 -21.19 -28.13
N SER A 93 22.22 -21.65 -27.57
CA SER A 93 21.68 -23.01 -27.45
C SER A 93 22.30 -24.05 -26.51
N THR A 94 21.44 -24.66 -25.68
CA THR A 94 21.23 -26.11 -25.39
C THR A 94 20.67 -26.22 -23.96
N GLU A 95 19.35 -26.28 -23.78
CA GLU A 95 18.56 -27.52 -23.58
C GLU A 95 18.71 -28.12 -22.17
N SER A 96 17.59 -28.11 -21.43
CA SER A 96 17.07 -29.20 -20.58
C SER A 96 16.35 -28.61 -19.37
N SER A 97 15.03 -28.73 -19.40
CA SER A 97 14.13 -28.58 -18.26
C SER A 97 14.35 -29.73 -17.27
N PRO A 98 14.51 -29.45 -15.96
CA PRO A 98 13.96 -30.31 -14.94
C PRO A 98 12.90 -29.53 -14.17
N ALA A 99 11.71 -30.11 -14.12
CA ALA A 99 10.55 -29.62 -13.38
C ALA A 99 10.94 -29.19 -11.95
N HIS A 100 11.02 -27.87 -11.74
CA HIS A 100 11.08 -27.31 -10.40
C HIS A 100 9.69 -27.46 -9.76
N PRO A 101 9.58 -27.98 -8.53
CA PRO A 101 8.32 -27.94 -7.78
C PRO A 101 7.95 -26.48 -7.58
N SER A 102 6.91 -26.03 -8.28
CA SER A 102 6.34 -24.69 -8.10
C SER A 102 6.00 -24.50 -6.62
N PRO A 103 6.54 -23.47 -5.95
CA PRO A 103 6.19 -23.19 -4.56
C PRO A 103 4.67 -22.97 -4.46
N PRO A 104 4.02 -23.44 -3.37
CA PRO A 104 2.59 -23.27 -3.21
C PRO A 104 2.25 -21.78 -3.27
N LYS A 105 1.42 -21.40 -4.25
CA LYS A 105 0.83 -20.06 -4.33
C LYS A 105 0.20 -19.76 -2.96
N PRO A 106 0.61 -18.70 -2.25
CA PRO A 106 -0.15 -18.26 -1.08
C PRO A 106 -1.53 -17.81 -1.56
N THR A 107 -2.53 -18.67 -1.37
CA THR A 107 -3.93 -18.49 -1.75
C THR A 107 -4.74 -17.69 -0.73
N GLY A 108 -4.07 -17.11 0.26
CA GLY A 108 -4.68 -16.18 1.21
C GLY A 108 -4.75 -14.75 0.68
N PRO A 109 -5.79 -13.97 1.03
CA PRO A 109 -5.81 -12.55 0.73
C PRO A 109 -4.64 -11.86 1.45
N LYS A 110 -3.80 -11.16 0.70
CA LYS A 110 -2.65 -10.45 1.24
C LYS A 110 -3.12 -9.33 2.16
N GLY A 111 -2.73 -9.41 3.43
CA GLY A 111 -2.97 -8.38 4.43
C GLY A 111 -1.94 -7.27 4.33
N PHE A 112 -2.36 -6.03 4.58
CA PHE A 112 -1.53 -4.84 4.57
C PHE A 112 -1.88 -3.95 5.76
N ALA A 113 -0.88 -3.42 6.44
CA ALA A 113 -1.01 -2.32 7.37
C ALA A 113 -0.55 -1.03 6.70
N LEU A 114 -1.29 0.06 6.84
CA LEU A 114 -0.82 1.37 6.38
C LEU A 114 0.22 1.92 7.35
N LYS A 115 1.10 2.79 6.85
CA LYS A 115 1.96 3.57 7.72
C LYS A 115 1.12 4.56 8.56
N SER A 116 1.64 4.95 9.72
CA SER A 116 0.98 5.88 10.65
C SER A 116 0.57 7.20 10.01
N SER A 117 1.39 7.75 9.10
CA SER A 117 1.09 9.00 8.36
C SER A 117 -0.17 8.86 7.51
N PHE A 118 -0.27 7.77 6.73
CA PHE A 118 -1.42 7.50 5.89
C PHE A 118 -2.66 7.12 6.69
N MET A 119 -2.48 6.40 7.79
CA MET A 119 -3.56 6.07 8.71
C MET A 119 -4.17 7.33 9.35
N PHE A 120 -3.34 8.26 9.82
CA PHE A 120 -3.80 9.54 10.35
C PHE A 120 -4.61 10.35 9.33
N LEU A 121 -4.17 10.36 8.06
CA LEU A 121 -4.92 11.02 6.98
C LEU A 121 -6.31 10.39 6.79
N ARG A 122 -6.42 9.05 6.85
CA ARG A 122 -7.73 8.35 6.77
C ARG A 122 -8.66 8.72 7.92
N GLU A 123 -8.13 8.77 9.14
CA GLU A 123 -8.91 9.18 10.32
C GLU A 123 -9.41 10.60 10.18
N ASN A 124 -8.57 11.51 9.71
CA ASN A 124 -8.94 12.91 9.48
C ASN A 124 -10.00 13.05 8.38
N GLU A 125 -9.89 12.31 7.27
CA GLU A 125 -10.92 12.30 6.22
C GLU A 125 -12.28 11.82 6.75
N LYS A 126 -12.30 10.75 7.56
CA LYS A 126 -13.53 10.25 8.19
C LYS A 126 -14.10 11.26 9.17
N LYS A 127 -13.25 11.89 10.00
CA LYS A 127 -13.67 12.93 10.94
C LYS A 127 -14.29 14.11 10.19
N LYS A 128 -13.61 14.63 9.17
CA LYS A 128 -14.08 15.73 8.33
C LYS A 128 -15.40 15.39 7.61
N LYS A 129 -15.57 14.14 7.17
CA LYS A 129 -16.81 13.65 6.58
C LYS A 129 -17.94 13.62 7.61
N ALA A 130 -17.69 13.12 8.82
CA ALA A 130 -18.66 13.09 9.91
C ALA A 130 -19.09 14.51 10.33
N GLU A 131 -18.13 15.42 10.47
CA GLU A 131 -18.37 16.84 10.76
C GLU A 131 -19.21 17.51 9.67
N ARG A 132 -18.91 17.23 8.39
CA ARG A 132 -19.70 17.75 7.26
C ARG A 132 -21.15 17.25 7.30
N ILE A 133 -21.34 15.97 7.60
CA ILE A 133 -22.68 15.38 7.72
C ILE A 133 -23.44 16.03 8.89
N ALA A 134 -22.80 16.15 10.06
CA ALA A 134 -23.38 16.81 11.22
C ALA A 134 -23.73 18.29 10.95
N ALA A 135 -22.82 19.03 10.30
CA ALA A 135 -23.07 20.42 9.93
C ALA A 135 -24.23 20.56 8.94
N ASN A 136 -24.36 19.65 7.97
CA ASN A 136 -25.49 19.64 7.04
C ASN A 136 -26.82 19.32 7.75
N GLN A 137 -26.80 18.44 8.74
CA GLN A 137 -27.97 18.16 9.58
C GLN A 137 -28.39 19.38 10.40
N VAL A 138 -27.45 20.12 10.98
CA VAL A 138 -27.77 21.37 11.71
C VAL A 138 -28.27 22.45 10.74
N LYS A 139 -27.65 22.61 9.57
CA LYS A 139 -28.08 23.59 8.56
C LYS A 139 -29.53 23.38 8.14
N SER A 140 -30.00 22.14 8.04
CA SER A 140 -31.41 21.86 7.71
C SER A 140 -32.41 22.29 8.79
N LEU A 141 -31.95 22.57 10.01
CA LEU A 141 -32.79 23.04 11.12
C LEU A 141 -32.79 24.56 11.29
N LEU A 142 -31.89 25.27 10.60
CA LEU A 142 -31.79 26.72 10.72
C LEU A 142 -32.88 27.41 9.90
N PRO A 143 -33.55 28.45 10.45
CA PRO A 143 -34.57 29.20 9.72
C PRO A 143 -33.96 29.92 8.52
N SER A 144 -34.71 29.98 7.42
CA SER A 144 -34.28 30.69 6.21
C SER A 144 -34.25 32.20 6.47
N VAL A 145 -33.11 32.85 6.21
CA VAL A 145 -32.98 34.30 6.32
C VAL A 145 -33.70 34.95 5.14
N PRO A 146 -34.63 35.90 5.37
CA PRO A 146 -35.30 36.62 4.29
C PRO A 146 -34.30 37.37 3.42
N ARG A 147 -34.39 37.19 2.09
CA ARG A 147 -33.63 38.00 1.14
C ARG A 147 -34.38 39.32 0.95
N ARG A 148 -33.72 40.44 1.24
CA ARG A 148 -34.21 41.80 0.92
C ARG A 148 -34.09 42.09 -0.56
#